data_AF-A0AAN8U3R2-F1
#
_entry.id   AF-A0AAN8U3R2-F1
#
_cell.length_a   1.000
_cell.length_b   1.000
_cell.length_c   1.000
_cell.angle_alpha   90.00
_cell.angle_beta   90.00
_cell.angle_gamma   90.00
#
_symmetry.space_group_name_H-M   'P 1'
#
loop_
_entity.id
_entity.type
_entity.pdbx_description
1 polymer ?
#
loop_
_entity_poly.entity_id
_entity_poly.type
_entity_poly.pdbx_seq_one_letter_code
_entity_poly.pdbx_strand_id
1 'polypeptide(L)' 'MKDAGVQLNVYTYSIVIDALCRSGKTTRPYDVFSEMIDVGCQPNAITFNNLMRVHVKAGRTEMVL' A
#
# COMPACT_ATOMS: atom_id res chain seq x y z
N MET A 1 -6.17 -10.55 -12.27
CA MET A 1 -6.43 -10.78 -10.82
C MET A 1 -7.77 -10.21 -10.40
N LYS A 2 -8.06 -8.91 -10.58
CA LYS A 2 -9.38 -8.35 -10.25
C LYS A 2 -10.49 -8.77 -11.22
N ASP A 3 -10.18 -8.85 -12.51
CA ASP A 3 -11.11 -9.29 -13.57
C ASP A 3 -11.63 -10.74 -13.43
N ALA A 4 -11.01 -11.54 -12.55
CA ALA A 4 -11.43 -12.90 -12.30
C ALA A 4 -12.43 -13.02 -11.12
N GLY A 5 -12.88 -11.90 -10.54
CA GLY A 5 -13.77 -11.90 -9.37
C GLY A 5 -13.08 -12.41 -8.08
N VAL A 6 -11.76 -12.52 -8.07
CA VAL A 6 -11.00 -12.98 -6.90
C VAL A 6 -10.87 -11.82 -5.91
N GLN A 7 -11.51 -11.96 -4.75
CA GLN A 7 -11.38 -11.00 -3.66
C GLN A 7 -9.94 -11.05 -3.12
N LEU A 8 -9.25 -9.92 -3.22
CA LEU A 8 -7.90 -9.76 -2.71
C LEU A 8 -7.93 -9.76 -1.18
N ASN A 9 -7.02 -10.51 -0.57
CA ASN A 9 -6.85 -10.53 0.89
C ASN A 9 -5.73 -9.56 1.34
N VAL A 10 -5.61 -9.39 2.65
CA VAL A 10 -4.62 -8.51 3.31
C VAL A 10 -3.19 -8.76 2.84
N TYR A 11 -2.82 -10.02 2.60
CA TYR A 11 -1.49 -10.39 2.14
C TYR A 11 -1.23 -9.92 0.72
N THR A 12 -2.21 -10.09 -0.17
CA THR A 12 -2.06 -9.69 -1.57
C THR A 12 -1.93 -8.18 -1.69
N TYR A 13 -2.77 -7.42 -0.99
CA TYR A 13 -2.64 -5.96 -0.91
C TYR A 13 -1.28 -5.54 -0.35
N SER A 14 -0.83 -6.17 0.73
CA SER A 14 0.46 -5.86 1.36
C SER A 14 1.65 -6.11 0.42
N ILE A 15 1.61 -7.18 -0.38
CA ILE A 15 2.64 -7.48 -1.40
C ILE A 15 2.65 -6.42 -2.50
N VAL A 16 1.48 -6.04 -3.01
CA VAL A 16 1.36 -5.01 -4.07
C VAL A 16 1.87 -3.67 -3.56
N ILE A 17 1.48 -3.27 -2.34
CA ILE A 17 1.95 -2.05 -1.68
C ILE A 17 3.48 -2.08 -1.50
N ASP A 18 4.06 -3.19 -1.00
CA ASP A 18 5.52 -3.30 -0.86
C ASP A 18 6.24 -3.17 -2.22
N ALA A 19 5.75 -3.86 -3.25
CA ALA A 19 6.32 -3.81 -4.59
C ALA A 19 6.27 -2.39 -5.17
N LEU A 20 5.14 -1.69 -5.03
CA LEU A 20 4.99 -0.30 -5.46
C LEU A 20 5.95 0.63 -4.69
N CYS A 21 6.07 0.45 -3.37
CA CYS A 21 6.99 1.22 -2.56
C CYS A 21 8.46 0.99 -2.94
N ARG A 22 8.85 -0.25 -3.24
CA ARG A 22 10.20 -0.59 -3.72
C ARG A 22 10.50 -0.02 -5.11
N SER A 23 9.48 0.12 -5.95
CA SER A 23 9.61 0.71 -7.28
C SER A 23 9.77 2.25 -7.29
N GLY A 24 9.78 2.89 -6.11
CA GLY A 24 9.90 4.34 -5.97
C GLY A 24 8.61 5.10 -6.33
N LYS A 25 7.51 4.39 -6.61
CA LYS A 25 6.20 5.00 -6.83
C LYS A 25 5.64 5.44 -5.48
N THR A 26 5.43 6.73 -5.32
CA THR A 26 5.05 7.33 -4.03
C THR A 26 3.54 7.57 -3.90
N THR A 27 2.80 7.72 -5.01
CA THR A 27 1.34 7.93 -4.98
C THR A 27 0.57 6.61 -5.08
N ARG A 28 0.98 5.74 -6.01
CA ARG A 28 0.31 4.47 -6.32
C ARG A 28 0.12 3.49 -5.13
N PRO A 29 1.03 3.41 -4.13
CA PRO A 29 0.77 2.62 -2.93
C PRO A 29 -0.46 3.10 -2.14
N TYR A 30 -0.75 4.40 -2.13
CA TYR A 30 -1.91 4.98 -1.46
C TYR A 30 -3.22 4.67 -2.18
N ASP A 31 -3.21 4.64 -3.52
CA ASP A 31 -4.39 4.23 -4.29
C ASP A 31 -4.80 2.78 -3.95
N VAL A 32 -3.80 1.88 -3.86
CA VAL A 32 -4.01 0.48 -3.48
C VAL A 32 -4.43 0.34 -2.02
N PHE A 33 -3.91 1.18 -1.14
CA PHE A 33 -4.35 1.25 0.26
C PHE A 33 -5.80 1.73 0.37
N SER A 34 -6.20 2.77 -0.37
CA SER A 34 -7.60 3.25 -0.38
C SER A 34 -8.54 2.14 -0.84
N GLU A 35 -8.20 1.47 -1.94
CA GLU A 35 -9.00 0.35 -2.43
C GLU A 35 -9.14 -0.78 -1.40
N MET A 36 -8.04 -1.10 -0.69
CA MET A 36 -8.05 -2.10 0.37
C MET A 36 -9.10 -1.77 1.44
N ILE A 37 -9.22 -0.49 1.83
CA ILE A 37 -10.25 -0.01 2.76
C ILE A 37 -11.66 -0.11 2.14
N ASP A 38 -11.82 0.33 0.88
CA ASP A 38 -13.10 0.37 0.18
C ASP A 38 -13.73 -1.02 0.04
N VAL A 39 -12.90 -2.07 -0.12
CA VAL A 39 -13.38 -3.47 -0.18
C VAL A 39 -13.53 -4.12 1.20
N GLY A 40 -13.37 -3.35 2.29
CA GLY A 40 -13.48 -3.82 3.67
C GLY A 40 -12.32 -4.70 4.13
N CYS A 41 -11.19 -4.69 3.42
CA CYS A 41 -10.00 -5.44 3.82
C CYS A 41 -9.20 -4.61 4.83
N GLN A 42 -9.07 -5.09 6.07
CA GLN A 42 -8.36 -4.32 7.08
C GLN A 42 -6.83 -4.36 6.87
N PRO A 43 -6.17 -3.19 6.78
CA PRO A 43 -4.71 -3.11 6.73
C PRO A 43 -4.10 -3.56 8.04
N ASN A 44 -2.87 -4.04 7.97
CA ASN A 44 -2.10 -4.48 9.14
C ASN A 44 -0.84 -3.61 9.32
N ALA A 45 -0.09 -3.86 10.38
CA ALA A 45 1.15 -3.13 10.67
C ALA A 45 2.17 -3.15 9.50
N ILE A 46 2.21 -4.23 8.72
CA ILE A 46 3.10 -4.34 7.54
C ILE A 46 2.67 -3.33 6.48
N THR A 47 1.36 -3.20 6.23
CA THR A 47 0.81 -2.23 5.27
C THR A 47 1.25 -0.80 5.62
N PHE A 48 1.08 -0.38 6.87
CA PHE A 48 1.47 0.96 7.34
C PHE A 48 3.00 1.18 7.27
N ASN A 49 3.79 0.19 7.71
CA ASN A 49 5.25 0.26 7.63
C ASN A 49 5.75 0.44 6.19
N ASN A 50 5.10 -0.21 5.22
CA ASN A 50 5.46 -0.09 3.81
C ASN A 50 5.16 1.32 3.27
N LEU A 51 4.03 1.91 3.64
CA LEU A 51 3.66 3.27 3.22
C LEU A 51 4.60 4.32 3.81
N MET A 52 4.91 4.24 5.12
CA MET A 52 5.88 5.14 5.76
C MET A 52 7.26 5.08 5.10
N ARG A 53 7.73 3.87 4.74
CA ARG A 53 9.01 3.66 4.06
C ARG A 53 9.09 4.38 2.71
N VAL A 54 7.97 4.60 2.03
CA VAL A 54 7.95 5.31 0.74
C VAL A 54 8.33 6.78 0.89
N HIS A 55 7.92 7.43 1.98
CA HIS A 55 8.26 8.83 2.27
C HIS A 55 9.74 8.98 2.65
N VAL A 56 10.26 8.07 3.48
CA VAL A 56 11.67 8.07 3.89
C VAL A 56 12.60 7.86 2.69
N LYS A 57 12.27 6.93 1.79
CA LYS A 57 13.07 6.69 0.57
C LYS A 57 12.99 7.81 -0.46
N ALA A 58 11.89 8.55 -0.50
CA ALA A 58 11.72 9.67 -1.42
C ALA A 58 12.45 10.96 -0.98
N GLY A 59 13.17 10.93 0.15
CA GLY A 59 13.81 12.13 0.72
C GLY A 59 12.80 13.18 1.21
N ARG A 60 11.52 12.83 1.27
CA ARG A 60 10.43 13.67 1.77
C ARG A 60 10.13 13.27 3.20
N THR A 61 11.04 13.65 4.11
CA THR A 61 10.84 13.57 5.56
C THR A 61 10.00 14.73 6.06
N GLU A 62 8.84 14.97 5.45
CA GLU A 62 7.83 15.79 6.10
C GLU A 62 6.89 14.86 6.87
N MET A 63 6.84 15.16 8.16
CA MET A 63 6.11 14.46 9.20
C MET A 63 4.62 14.45 8.85
N VAL A 64 4.05 13.26 8.63
CA VAL A 64 2.60 13.10 8.59
C VAL A 64 2.17 12.84 10.04
N LEU A 65 1.87 13.92 10.76
CA LEU A 65 1.04 13.89 11.97
C LEU A 65 -0.43 13.93 11.58
#